data_AF-A0A9W9D266-F1
#
_entry.id   AF-A0A9W9D266-F1
#
_cell.length_a   1.000
_cell.length_b   1.000
_cell.length_c   1.000
_cell.angle_alpha   90.00
_cell.angle_beta   90.00
_cell.angle_gamma   90.00
#
_symmetry.space_group_name_H-M   'P 1'
#
loop_
_entity.id
_entity.type
_entity.pdbx_description
1 polymer ?
#
loop_
_entity_poly.entity_id
_entity_poly.type
_entity_poly.pdbx_seq_one_letter_code
_entity_poly.pdbx_strand_id
1 'polypeptide(L)'
;MLFVIFRGFKVSVAALDAFFQANSIAPTMSIPPFEPDEGEQYDEPRSRQQMEFLSTRLQAAGGDAEAAAKIFIPATEQHDRSRFAYVAYCWMFVYSQRRLQLDNDLPEAVPPSFDTLRQEIMGFVNDSNESIQGLGEIFLYSLVSWERSHFPRAVKETLRQGDYSLPDNA
;
A
#
# COMPACT_ATOMS: atom_id res chain seq x y z
N MET A 1 -10.32 -5.31 -14.68
CA MET A 1 -9.39 -6.01 -13.78
C MET A 1 -8.13 -5.20 -13.70
N LEU A 2 -7.71 -4.84 -12.50
CA LEU A 2 -6.46 -4.11 -12.24
C LEU A 2 -5.53 -5.03 -11.47
N PHE A 3 -4.30 -5.17 -11.96
CA PHE A 3 -3.22 -5.81 -11.20
C PHE A 3 -2.38 -4.73 -10.55
N VAL A 4 -1.99 -4.96 -9.31
CA VAL A 4 -0.96 -4.17 -8.64
C VAL A 4 0.20 -5.09 -8.35
N ILE A 5 1.37 -4.74 -8.85
CA ILE A 5 2.61 -5.49 -8.57
C ILE A 5 3.49 -4.56 -7.75
N PHE A 6 3.99 -5.04 -6.62
CA PHE A 6 4.73 -4.18 -5.70
C PHE A 6 5.79 -4.93 -4.91
N ARG A 7 6.78 -4.17 -4.43
CA ARG A 7 7.71 -4.62 -3.41
C ARG A 7 7.39 -3.96 -2.09
N GLY A 8 7.44 -4.78 -1.05
CA GLY A 8 7.00 -4.40 0.29
C GLY A 8 7.10 -5.58 1.23
N PHE A 9 6.46 -5.46 2.39
CA PHE A 9 6.36 -6.54 3.36
C PHE A 9 4.92 -6.75 3.79
N LYS A 10 4.64 -7.98 4.21
CA LYS A 10 3.37 -8.39 4.80
C LYS A 10 3.40 -8.12 6.30
N VAL A 11 2.30 -7.58 6.83
CA VAL A 11 2.10 -7.31 8.27
C VAL A 11 0.69 -7.73 8.68
N SER A 12 0.47 -8.09 9.94
CA SER A 12 -0.89 -8.27 10.44
C SER A 12 -1.59 -6.92 10.56
N VAL A 13 -2.89 -6.87 10.25
CA VAL A 13 -3.67 -5.63 10.42
C VAL A 13 -3.64 -5.18 11.89
N ALA A 14 -3.66 -6.12 12.84
CA ALA A 14 -3.56 -5.81 14.26
C ALA A 14 -2.27 -5.07 14.62
N ALA A 15 -1.12 -5.50 14.11
CA ALA A 15 0.15 -4.82 14.36
C ALA A 15 0.20 -3.44 13.68
N LEU A 16 -0.29 -3.34 12.44
CA LEU A 16 -0.37 -2.06 11.73
C LEU A 16 -1.30 -1.07 12.42
N ASP A 17 -2.45 -1.53 12.92
CA ASP A 17 -3.40 -0.71 13.66
C ASP A 17 -2.83 -0.28 15.01
N ALA A 18 -2.11 -1.16 15.72
CA ALA A 18 -1.41 -0.81 16.95
C ALA A 18 -0.32 0.24 16.72
N PHE A 19 0.46 0.11 15.63
CA PHE A 19 1.43 1.10 15.20
C PHE A 19 0.78 2.47 14.95
N PHE A 20 -0.34 2.52 14.23
CA PHE A 20 -1.05 3.77 13.99
C PHE A 20 -1.61 4.38 15.28
N GLN A 21 -2.25 3.58 16.12
CA GLN A 21 -2.84 4.04 17.38
C GLN A 21 -1.78 4.60 18.34
N ALA A 22 -0.62 3.95 18.43
CA ALA A 22 0.49 4.44 19.25
C ALA A 22 1.02 5.80 18.81
N ASN A 23 0.76 6.20 17.56
CA ASN A 23 1.13 7.49 16.98
C ASN A 23 -0.09 8.42 16.82
N SER A 24 -1.21 8.16 17.50
CA SER A 24 -2.45 8.95 17.42
C SER A 24 -3.08 9.03 16.02
N ILE A 25 -2.80 8.05 15.15
CA ILE A 25 -3.39 7.90 13.83
C ILE A 25 -4.54 6.90 13.90
N ALA A 26 -5.64 7.17 13.20
CA ALA A 26 -6.77 6.26 13.17
C ALA A 26 -6.38 4.88 12.56
N PRO A 27 -6.82 3.76 13.15
CA PRO A 27 -6.51 2.41 12.67
C PRO A 27 -7.19 2.11 11.32
N THR A 28 -6.60 1.21 10.53
CA THR A 28 -7.15 0.76 9.24
C THR A 28 -8.47 0.00 9.42
N MET A 29 -8.64 -0.75 10.52
CA MET A 29 -9.81 -1.61 10.77
C MET A 29 -10.06 -2.65 9.66
N SER A 30 -8.98 -3.10 9.01
CA SER A 30 -9.01 -3.96 7.82
C SER A 30 -9.80 -3.37 6.64
N ILE A 31 -9.97 -2.05 6.59
CA ILE A 31 -10.62 -1.36 5.47
C ILE A 31 -9.52 -0.91 4.50
N PRO A 32 -9.56 -1.34 3.22
CA PRO A 32 -8.58 -0.90 2.24
C PRO A 32 -8.55 0.63 2.14
N PRO A 33 -7.36 1.25 2.19
CA PRO A 33 -7.26 2.66 1.91
C PRO A 33 -7.64 2.91 0.44
N PHE A 34 -8.54 3.85 0.22
CA PHE A 34 -8.93 4.31 -1.11
C PHE A 34 -8.66 5.81 -1.25
N GLU A 35 -8.28 6.21 -2.45
CA GLU A 35 -8.24 7.62 -2.86
C GLU A 35 -9.62 7.96 -3.46
N PRO A 36 -10.39 8.87 -2.84
CA PRO A 36 -11.68 9.28 -3.38
C PRO A 36 -11.50 10.07 -4.69
N ASP A 37 -12.52 10.05 -5.54
CA ASP A 37 -12.57 10.89 -6.73
C ASP A 37 -12.79 12.38 -6.32
N GLU A 38 -12.29 13.33 -7.12
CA GLU A 38 -12.56 14.76 -6.89
C GLU A 38 -14.07 15.04 -6.86
N GLY A 39 -14.55 15.59 -5.75
CA GLY A 39 -15.96 15.94 -5.55
C GLY A 39 -16.79 14.87 -4.83
N GLU A 40 -16.25 13.68 -4.56
CA GLU A 40 -16.89 12.71 -3.69
C GLU A 40 -16.55 13.00 -2.23
N GLN A 41 -17.51 13.58 -1.48
CA GLN A 41 -17.45 13.69 -0.03
C GLN A 41 -17.64 12.32 0.62
N TYR A 42 -16.64 11.45 0.51
CA TYR A 42 -16.49 10.38 1.50
C TYR A 42 -15.81 10.96 2.73
N ASP A 43 -16.11 10.38 3.90
CA ASP A 43 -15.53 10.75 5.19
C ASP A 43 -13.99 10.56 5.09
N GLU A 44 -13.33 11.64 4.68
CA GLU A 44 -12.03 11.70 4.02
C GLU A 44 -10.76 11.82 4.91
N PRO A 45 -10.77 11.69 6.26
CA PRO A 45 -9.53 11.96 7.00
C PRO A 45 -8.56 10.77 7.05
N ARG A 46 -9.04 9.51 7.04
CA ARG A 46 -8.20 8.39 7.51
C ARG A 46 -7.10 7.98 6.54
N SER A 47 -7.43 7.61 5.31
CA SER A 47 -6.44 7.10 4.34
C SER A 47 -5.38 8.18 4.05
N ARG A 48 -5.81 9.44 3.90
CA ARG A 48 -4.95 10.60 3.71
C ARG A 48 -4.02 10.80 4.91
N GLN A 49 -4.56 10.81 6.14
CA GLN A 49 -3.76 10.95 7.36
C GLN A 49 -2.74 9.81 7.52
N GLN A 50 -3.13 8.57 7.21
CA GLN A 50 -2.22 7.42 7.26
C GLN A 50 -1.08 7.57 6.24
N MET A 51 -1.39 7.94 4.99
CA MET A 51 -0.38 8.17 3.95
C MET A 51 0.56 9.32 4.31
N GLU A 52 0.02 10.47 4.74
CA GLU A 52 0.80 11.63 5.17
C GLU A 52 1.73 11.30 6.35
N PHE A 53 1.23 10.51 7.30
CA PHE A 53 2.01 10.04 8.44
C PHE A 53 3.16 9.13 8.00
N LEU A 54 2.90 8.14 7.13
CA LEU A 54 3.95 7.27 6.60
C LEU A 54 5.01 8.06 5.82
N SER A 55 4.59 9.00 4.97
CA SER A 55 5.52 9.89 4.26
C SER A 55 6.36 10.71 5.24
N THR A 56 5.75 11.26 6.28
CA THR A 56 6.47 12.01 7.34
C THR A 56 7.50 11.13 8.04
N ARG A 57 7.17 9.86 8.33
CA ARG A 57 8.10 8.89 8.92
C ARG A 57 9.26 8.55 8.00
N LEU A 58 9.00 8.36 6.71
CA LEU A 58 10.05 8.13 5.72
C LEU A 58 11.02 9.31 5.62
N GLN A 59 10.51 10.55 5.58
CA GLN A 59 11.33 11.76 5.60
C GLN A 59 12.19 11.85 6.87
N ALA A 60 11.60 11.59 8.04
CA ALA A 60 12.31 11.60 9.31
C ALA A 60 13.42 10.53 9.38
N ALA A 61 13.26 9.43 8.66
CA ALA A 61 14.27 8.37 8.50
C ALA A 61 15.29 8.66 7.38
N GLY A 62 15.33 9.88 6.85
CA GLY A 62 16.29 10.31 5.82
C GLY A 62 15.92 9.91 4.38
N GLY A 63 14.64 9.63 4.11
CA GLY A 63 14.12 9.49 2.75
C GLY A 63 14.26 10.77 1.93
N ASP A 64 14.34 10.64 0.61
CA ASP A 64 14.26 11.78 -0.30
C ASP A 64 12.80 12.27 -0.47
N ALA A 65 12.59 13.36 -1.19
CA ALA A 65 11.27 13.95 -1.41
C ALA A 65 10.27 13.02 -2.14
N GLU A 66 10.76 11.97 -2.81
CA GLU A 66 9.94 11.01 -3.57
C GLU A 66 9.64 9.74 -2.75
N ALA A 67 10.28 9.57 -1.59
CA ALA A 67 10.07 8.43 -0.71
C ALA A 67 8.61 8.36 -0.26
N ALA A 68 7.93 7.30 -0.69
CA ALA A 68 6.53 7.06 -0.40
C ALA A 68 6.30 5.62 0.05
N ALA A 69 5.26 5.43 0.86
CA ALA A 69 4.77 4.11 1.22
C ALA A 69 3.27 4.00 0.92
N LYS A 70 2.85 2.85 0.40
CA LYS A 70 1.44 2.55 0.12
C LYS A 70 0.98 1.33 0.89
N ILE A 71 -0.19 1.42 1.49
CA ILE A 71 -0.83 0.31 2.18
C ILE A 71 -1.79 -0.37 1.22
N PHE A 72 -1.72 -1.70 1.16
CA PHE A 72 -2.70 -2.52 0.49
C PHE A 72 -3.33 -3.50 1.49
N ILE A 73 -4.66 -3.51 1.55
CA ILE A 73 -5.41 -4.51 2.32
C ILE A 73 -6.30 -5.24 1.33
N PRO A 74 -6.11 -6.54 1.11
CA PRO A 74 -7.02 -7.32 0.27
C PRO A 74 -8.43 -7.29 0.83
N ALA A 75 -9.42 -7.04 -0.02
CA ALA A 75 -10.83 -7.17 0.31
C ALA A 75 -11.57 -7.84 -0.84
N THR A 76 -12.53 -8.69 -0.51
CA THR A 76 -13.47 -9.27 -1.47
C THR A 76 -14.84 -9.30 -0.81
N GLU A 77 -15.90 -8.88 -1.50
CA GLU A 77 -17.26 -8.73 -0.95
C GLU A 77 -17.84 -10.00 -0.28
N GLN A 78 -17.31 -11.18 -0.62
CA GLN A 78 -17.83 -12.47 -0.18
C GLN A 78 -16.94 -13.20 0.85
N HIS A 79 -15.85 -12.59 1.32
CA HIS A 79 -14.96 -13.20 2.30
C HIS A 79 -14.77 -12.31 3.51
N ASP A 80 -14.32 -12.93 4.61
CA ASP A 80 -13.90 -12.22 5.80
C ASP A 80 -12.83 -11.17 5.47
N ARG A 81 -12.82 -10.09 6.26
CA ARG A 81 -11.81 -9.04 6.12
C ARG A 81 -10.42 -9.62 6.25
N SER A 82 -9.50 -9.13 5.41
CA SER A 82 -8.11 -9.58 5.49
C SER A 82 -7.53 -9.32 6.88
N ARG A 83 -6.88 -10.34 7.42
CA ARG A 83 -6.06 -10.25 8.65
C ARG A 83 -4.69 -9.64 8.38
N PHE A 84 -4.35 -9.44 7.12
CA PHE A 84 -3.06 -8.94 6.66
C PHE A 84 -3.20 -7.68 5.81
N ALA A 85 -2.25 -6.79 6.04
CA ALA A 85 -1.96 -5.66 5.19
C ALA A 85 -0.58 -5.85 4.56
N TYR A 86 -0.33 -5.12 3.49
CA TYR A 86 0.97 -5.03 2.85
C TYR A 86 1.38 -3.58 2.82
N VAL A 87 2.62 -3.30 3.21
CA VAL A 87 3.20 -1.97 3.13
C VAL A 87 4.24 -2.02 2.03
N ALA A 88 4.04 -1.23 0.98
CA ALA A 88 4.88 -1.19 -0.20
C ALA A 88 5.72 0.08 -0.22
N TYR A 89 6.96 -0.03 -0.72
CA TYR A 89 7.83 1.11 -1.02
C TYR A 89 7.94 1.39 -2.51
N CYS A 90 7.56 0.42 -3.34
CA CYS A 90 7.55 0.54 -4.79
C CYS A 90 6.41 -0.30 -5.35
N TRP A 91 5.58 0.27 -6.21
CA TRP A 91 4.40 -0.40 -6.76
C TRP A 91 4.11 0.08 -8.16
N MET A 92 3.37 -0.74 -8.91
CA MET A 92 2.96 -0.45 -10.27
C MET A 92 1.57 -1.00 -10.54
N PHE A 93 0.75 -0.16 -11.16
CA PHE A 93 -0.57 -0.53 -11.65
C PHE A 93 -0.47 -1.05 -13.08
N VAL A 94 -0.96 -2.28 -13.29
CA VAL A 94 -0.95 -2.95 -14.60
C VAL A 94 -2.39 -3.19 -15.04
N TYR A 95 -2.75 -2.54 -16.15
CA TYR A 95 -4.04 -2.71 -16.81
C TYR A 95 -3.91 -3.63 -18.03
N SER A 96 -4.60 -4.77 -17.99
CA SER A 96 -4.53 -5.86 -18.98
C SER A 96 -3.16 -6.56 -19.12
N GLN A 97 -2.12 -5.87 -19.61
CA GLN A 97 -0.78 -6.40 -19.83
C GLN A 97 0.27 -5.27 -19.83
N ARG A 98 1.42 -5.51 -19.20
CA ARG A 98 2.61 -4.64 -19.26
C ARG A 98 3.85 -5.51 -19.18
N ARG A 99 4.87 -5.22 -20.00
CA ARG A 99 6.21 -5.82 -19.83
C ARG A 99 6.93 -5.05 -18.72
N LEU A 100 7.38 -5.77 -17.70
CA LEU A 100 8.13 -5.19 -16.59
C LEU A 100 9.62 -5.44 -16.74
N GLN A 101 10.42 -4.42 -16.48
CA GLN A 101 11.85 -4.50 -16.23
C GLN A 101 12.06 -4.44 -14.72
N LEU A 102 12.08 -5.60 -14.05
CA LEU A 102 12.04 -5.67 -12.58
C LEU A 102 13.10 -4.81 -11.90
N ASP A 103 14.32 -4.76 -12.41
CA ASP A 103 15.41 -3.99 -11.80
C ASP A 103 15.17 -2.47 -11.82
N ASN A 104 14.43 -1.99 -12.82
CA ASN A 104 14.12 -0.56 -13.01
C ASN A 104 12.74 -0.20 -12.44
N ASP A 105 11.72 -0.98 -12.79
CA ASP A 105 10.32 -0.72 -12.45
C ASP A 105 10.00 -1.06 -10.98
N LEU A 106 10.70 -2.06 -10.42
CA LEU A 106 10.44 -2.61 -9.08
C LEU A 106 11.77 -3.04 -8.42
N PRO A 107 12.68 -2.10 -8.12
CA PRO A 107 14.04 -2.40 -7.65
C PRO A 107 14.05 -3.23 -6.36
N GLU A 108 14.91 -4.25 -6.32
CA GLU A 108 15.04 -5.13 -5.15
C GLU A 108 15.67 -4.45 -3.93
N ALA A 109 16.48 -3.43 -4.17
CA ALA A 109 17.10 -2.65 -3.10
C ALA A 109 16.03 -1.95 -2.25
N VAL A 110 16.00 -2.27 -0.97
CA VAL A 110 15.10 -1.65 0.01
C VAL A 110 15.67 -0.28 0.40
N PRO A 111 14.90 0.82 0.27
CA PRO A 111 15.34 2.11 0.76
C PRO A 111 15.62 2.07 2.27
N PRO A 112 16.75 2.61 2.77
CA PRO A 112 17.08 2.58 4.22
C PRO A 112 16.01 3.22 5.11
N SER A 113 15.38 4.30 4.64
CA SER A 113 14.26 4.95 5.33
C SER A 113 13.05 4.01 5.46
N PHE A 114 12.78 3.22 4.43
CA PHE A 114 11.72 2.23 4.44
C PHE A 114 12.04 1.03 5.33
N ASP A 115 13.29 0.57 5.38
CA ASP A 115 13.68 -0.50 6.30
C ASP A 115 13.53 -0.06 7.77
N THR A 116 13.84 1.21 8.06
CA THR A 116 13.61 1.81 9.39
C THR A 116 12.12 1.80 9.74
N LEU A 117 11.26 2.27 8.83
CA LEU A 117 9.80 2.22 9.00
C LEU A 117 9.28 0.79 9.18
N ARG A 118 9.82 -0.17 8.40
CA ARG A 118 9.48 -1.59 8.53
C ARG A 118 9.82 -2.10 9.93
N GLN A 119 11.02 -1.82 10.44
CA GLN A 119 11.42 -2.22 11.78
C GLN A 119 10.53 -1.59 12.86
N GLU A 120 10.15 -0.32 12.72
CA GLU A 120 9.19 0.34 13.63
C GLU A 120 7.84 -0.39 13.65
N ILE A 121 7.25 -0.65 12.49
CA ILE A 121 5.96 -1.35 12.37
C ILE A 121 6.06 -2.77 12.94
N MET A 122 7.14 -3.48 12.63
CA MET A 122 7.35 -4.85 13.10
C MET A 122 7.54 -4.94 14.62
N GLY A 123 7.96 -3.86 15.28
CA GLY A 123 7.99 -3.77 16.75
C GLY A 123 6.61 -3.87 17.42
N PHE A 124 5.51 -3.73 16.68
CA PHE A 124 4.14 -3.90 17.16
C PHE A 124 3.56 -5.30 16.91
N VAL A 125 4.34 -6.22 16.34
CA VAL A 125 3.93 -7.60 16.20
C VAL A 125 3.98 -8.26 17.57
N ASN A 126 2.82 -8.63 18.10
CA ASN A 126 2.74 -9.43 19.31
C ASN A 126 3.19 -10.87 18.99
N ASP A 127 4.03 -11.45 19.86
CA ASP A 127 4.51 -12.84 19.80
C ASP A 127 3.40 -13.91 19.95
N SER A 128 2.13 -13.50 19.92
CA SER A 128 0.99 -14.39 20.01
C SER A 128 0.84 -15.27 18.75
N ASN A 129 1.58 -16.38 18.75
CA ASN A 129 1.32 -17.72 18.18
C ASN A 129 1.01 -17.93 16.69
N GLU A 130 0.92 -16.90 15.86
CA GLU A 130 0.84 -17.15 14.41
C GLU A 130 2.22 -17.05 13.79
N SER A 131 2.88 -18.20 13.59
CA SER A 131 4.06 -18.29 12.70
C SER A 131 3.60 -18.06 11.26
N ILE A 132 3.45 -16.79 10.90
CA ILE A 132 3.02 -16.39 9.57
C ILE A 132 4.27 -16.37 8.69
N GLN A 133 4.31 -17.27 7.72
CA GLN A 133 5.35 -17.29 6.71
C GLN A 133 5.43 -15.92 6.01
N GLY A 134 6.65 -15.37 5.91
CA GLY A 134 6.93 -14.13 5.21
C GLY A 134 6.53 -12.84 5.95
N LEU A 135 6.16 -12.91 7.24
CA LEU A 135 5.82 -11.71 8.01
C LEU A 135 7.06 -10.81 8.17
N GLY A 136 6.95 -9.56 7.75
CA GLY A 136 8.06 -8.60 7.81
C GLY A 136 9.18 -8.85 6.78
N GLU A 137 9.09 -9.93 5.99
CA GLU A 137 10.02 -10.20 4.90
C GLU A 137 9.66 -9.34 3.68
N ILE A 138 10.69 -8.75 3.06
CA ILE A 138 10.52 -8.01 1.81
C ILE A 138 10.38 -9.00 0.68
N PHE A 139 9.30 -8.86 -0.10
CA PHE A 139 9.04 -9.72 -1.25
C PHE A 139 8.34 -8.97 -2.38
N LEU A 140 8.26 -9.63 -3.53
CA LEU A 140 7.44 -9.19 -4.66
C LEU A 140 6.03 -9.77 -4.52
N TYR A 141 5.03 -8.90 -4.45
CA TYR A 141 3.62 -9.28 -4.31
C TYR A 141 2.81 -8.83 -5.53
N SER A 142 1.73 -9.54 -5.80
CA SER A 142 0.72 -9.14 -6.78
C SER A 142 -0.67 -9.18 -6.15
N LEU A 143 -1.45 -8.11 -6.34
CA LEU A 143 -2.86 -8.03 -5.95
C LEU A 143 -3.73 -7.81 -7.19
N VAL A 144 -4.94 -8.34 -7.13
CA VAL A 144 -5.94 -8.20 -8.20
C VAL A 144 -7.16 -7.52 -7.63
N SER A 145 -7.62 -6.45 -8.26
CA SER A 145 -8.90 -5.81 -7.95
C SER A 145 -9.84 -5.83 -9.15
N TRP A 146 -11.11 -6.14 -8.86
CA TRP A 146 -12.22 -6.02 -9.79
C TRP A 146 -13.03 -4.74 -9.55
N GLU A 147 -12.81 -4.09 -8.41
CA GLU A 147 -13.57 -2.93 -7.97
C GLU A 147 -12.91 -1.64 -8.46
N ARG A 148 -13.64 -0.87 -9.26
CA ARG A 148 -13.14 0.36 -9.87
C ARG A 148 -12.92 1.49 -8.87
N SER A 149 -13.62 1.46 -7.73
CA SER A 149 -13.42 2.40 -6.61
C SER A 149 -11.96 2.42 -6.13
N HIS A 150 -11.29 1.26 -6.17
CA HIS A 150 -9.90 1.06 -5.77
C HIS A 150 -8.87 1.38 -6.87
N PHE A 151 -9.30 1.82 -8.05
CA PHE A 151 -8.36 2.17 -9.11
C PHE A 151 -7.75 3.53 -8.80
N PRO A 152 -6.44 3.71 -9.05
CA PRO A 152 -5.82 5.05 -8.96
C PRO A 152 -6.56 6.03 -9.85
N ARG A 153 -6.60 7.29 -9.43
CA ARG A 153 -7.26 8.36 -10.19
C ARG A 153 -6.78 8.42 -11.64
N ALA A 154 -5.46 8.38 -11.86
CA ALA A 154 -4.89 8.40 -13.21
C ALA A 154 -5.42 7.24 -14.07
N VAL A 155 -5.55 6.03 -13.51
CA VAL A 155 -6.14 4.89 -14.21
C VAL A 155 -7.62 5.14 -14.53
N LYS A 156 -8.39 5.69 -13.58
CA LYS A 156 -9.80 6.04 -13.79
C LYS A 156 -9.95 7.09 -14.91
N GLU A 157 -9.09 8.09 -14.96
CA GLU A 157 -9.09 9.15 -15.97
C GLU A 157 -8.72 8.62 -17.36
N THR A 158 -7.66 7.82 -17.46
CA THR A 158 -7.27 7.10 -18.68
C THR A 158 -8.44 6.26 -19.22
N LEU A 159 -9.12 5.50 -18.34
CA LEU A 159 -10.32 4.72 -18.71
C LEU A 159 -11.51 5.60 -19.13
N ARG A 160 -11.70 6.78 -18.54
CA ARG A 160 -12.74 7.74 -18.93
C ARG A 160 -12.47 8.34 -20.31
N GLN A 161 -11.20 8.56 -20.65
CA GLN A 161 -10.77 9.18 -21.91
C GLN A 161 -10.65 8.18 -23.07
N GLY A 162 -10.71 6.87 -22.79
CA GLY A 162 -10.54 5.83 -23.81
C GLY A 162 -9.10 5.70 -24.33
N ASP A 163 -8.16 6.39 -23.68
CA ASP A 163 -6.73 6.13 -23.84
C ASP A 163 -6.40 4.88 -23.00
N TYR A 164 -5.57 3.97 -23.53
CA TYR A 164 -5.14 2.77 -22.80
C TYR A 164 -3.66 2.84 -22.41
N SER A 165 -3.05 4.02 -22.57
CA SER A 165 -1.68 4.32 -22.18
C SER A 165 -1.70 4.95 -20.78
N LEU A 166 -1.12 4.28 -19.79
CA LEU A 166 -0.95 4.87 -18.45
C LEU A 166 0.29 5.78 -18.45
N PRO A 167 0.26 6.92 -17.75
CA PRO A 167 1.46 7.71 -17.50
C PRO A 167 2.46 6.86 -16.70
N ASP A 168 3.75 7.03 -16.99
CA ASP A 168 4.82 6.15 -16.47
C ASP A 168 4.91 6.12 -14.93
N ASN A 169 4.32 7.11 -14.24
CA ASN A 169 4.37 7.30 -12.79
C ASN A 169 2.98 7.53 -12.14
N ALA A 170 2.05 6.60 -12.31
CA ALA A 170 0.77 6.56 -11.56
C ALA A 170 0.75 5.44 -10.50
#